data_AF-A0A968R969-F1
#
_entry.id   AF-A0A968R969-F1
#
_cell.length_a   1.000
_cell.length_b   1.000
_cell.length_c   1.000
_cell.angle_alpha   90.00
_cell.angle_beta   90.00
_cell.angle_gamma   90.00
#
_symmetry.space_group_name_H-M   'P 1'
#
loop_
_entity.id
_entity.type
_entity.pdbx_description
1 polymer ?
#
loop_
_entity_poly.entity_id
_entity_poly.type
_entity_poly.pdbx_seq_one_letter_code
_entity_poly.pdbx_strand_id
1 'polypeptide(L)' 'MTFDALLKDLSGKNYRPVYLLTGDEPYFIDIIANYIAGNVLGPAEQTF' A
#
# COMPACT_ATOMS: atom_id res chain seq x y z
N MET A 1 4.20 -13.28 -3.11
CA MET A 1 4.06 -11.95 -3.76
C MET A 1 5.14 -11.07 -3.16
N THR A 2 6.04 -10.53 -3.99
CA THR A 2 7.14 -9.68 -3.51
C THR A 2 6.71 -8.23 -3.42
N PHE A 3 7.33 -7.46 -2.53
CA PHE A 3 7.08 -6.01 -2.34
C PHE A 3 7.07 -5.23 -3.66
N ASP A 4 8.02 -5.52 -4.55
CA ASP A 4 8.14 -4.86 -5.86
C ASP A 4 6.90 -5.07 -6.74
N ALA A 5 6.37 -6.29 -6.77
CA ALA A 5 5.16 -6.61 -7.53
C ALA A 5 3.92 -5.90 -6.98
N LEU A 6 3.84 -5.73 -5.66
CA LEU A 6 2.77 -4.96 -5.01
C LEU A 6 2.84 -3.48 -5.39
N LEU A 7 4.03 -2.87 -5.31
CA LEU A 7 4.23 -1.47 -5.63
C LEU A 7 3.86 -1.15 -7.09
N LYS A 8 4.18 -2.08 -7.99
CA LYS A 8 3.80 -1.98 -9.41
C LYS A 8 2.28 -2.03 -9.62
N ASP A 9 1.57 -2.87 -8.88
CA ASP A 9 0.09 -2.97 -8.92
C ASP A 9 -0.56 -1.69 -8.37
N LEU A 10 -0.04 -1.18 -7.24
CA LEU A 10 -0.50 0.07 -6.61
C LEU A 10 -0.28 1.29 -7.53
N SER A 11 0.88 1.39 -8.19
CA SER A 11 1.17 2.45 -9.16
C SER A 11 0.30 2.35 -10.42
N GLY A 12 -0.07 1.13 -10.81
CA GLY A 12 -1.01 0.86 -11.90
C GLY A 12 -2.48 1.09 -11.55
N LYS A 13 -2.79 1.57 -10.33
CA LYS A 13 -4.15 1.71 -9.77
C LYS A 13 -4.94 0.41 -9.71
N ASN A 14 -4.27 -0.74 -9.75
CA ASN A 14 -4.86 -2.05 -9.52
C ASN A 14 -4.88 -2.31 -8.02
N TYR A 15 -5.91 -1.77 -7.36
CA TYR A 15 -6.09 -1.96 -5.92
C TYR A 15 -6.83 -3.28 -5.66
N ARG A 16 -6.23 -4.15 -4.85
CA ARG A 16 -6.91 -5.32 -4.30
C ARG A 16 -7.65 -4.91 -3.03
N PRO A 17 -8.81 -5.51 -2.76
CA PRO A 17 -9.61 -5.16 -1.59
C PRO A 17 -8.93 -5.51 -0.26
N VAL A 18 -8.01 -6.48 -0.26
CA VAL A 18 -7.25 -6.90 0.94
C VAL A 18 -5.82 -7.24 0.53
N TYR A 19 -4.85 -6.74 1.29
CA TYR A 19 -3.43 -7.07 1.16
C TYR A 19 -2.92 -7.71 2.45
N LEU A 20 -2.37 -8.92 2.35
CA LEU A 20 -1.71 -9.58 3.47
C LEU A 20 -0.22 -9.26 3.41
N LEU A 21 0.20 -8.29 4.23
CA LEU A 21 1.60 -7.89 4.35
C LEU A 21 2.26 -8.75 5.43
N THR A 22 3.16 -9.65 5.03
CA THR A 22 3.95 -10.49 5.92
C THR A 22 5.42 -10.41 5.54
N GLY A 23 6.27 -10.02 6.49
CA GLY A 23 7.72 -9.93 6.32
C GLY A 23 8.40 -9.77 7.67
N ASP A 24 9.65 -10.19 7.76
CA ASP A 24 10.47 -10.12 8.98
C ASP A 24 10.77 -8.66 9.40
N GLU A 25 10.67 -7.73 8.46
CA GLU A 25 11.05 -6.33 8.67
C GLU A 25 9.84 -5.38 8.64
N PRO A 26 9.54 -4.67 9.75
CA PRO A 26 8.40 -3.75 9.85
C PRO A 26 8.48 -2.56 8.88
N TYR A 27 9.67 -2.26 8.36
CA TYR A 27 9.95 -1.13 7.47
C TYR A 27 9.12 -1.14 6.17
N PHE A 28 8.86 -2.32 5.60
CA PHE A 28 8.12 -2.43 4.33
C PHE A 28 6.63 -2.13 4.48
N ILE A 29 6.05 -2.46 5.62
CA ILE A 29 4.63 -2.19 5.92
C ILE A 29 4.41 -0.68 6.00
N ASP A 30 5.31 0.02 6.68
CA ASP A 30 5.25 1.48 6.84
C ASP A 30 5.34 2.20 5.49
N ILE A 31 6.23 1.77 4.60
CA ILE A 31 6.36 2.34 3.24
C ILE A 31 5.06 2.15 2.43
N ILE A 32 4.49 0.95 2.45
CA ILE A 32 3.26 0.66 1.71
C ILE A 32 2.09 1.45 2.28
N ALA A 33 1.97 1.51 3.60
CA ALA A 33 0.92 2.27 4.28
C ALA A 33 1.01 3.76 3.94
N ASN A 34 2.20 4.36 4.01
CA ASN A 34 2.42 5.76 3.62
C ASN A 34 2.14 6.01 2.14
N TYR A 35 2.53 5.09 1.26
CA TYR A 35 2.25 5.22 -0.18
C TYR A 35 0.76 5.18 -0.47
N ILE A 36 0.03 4.23 0.13
CA ILE A 36 -1.43 4.10 -0.01
C ILE A 36 -2.13 5.34 0.56
N ALA A 37 -1.72 5.78 1.75
CA ALA A 37 -2.27 6.99 2.35
C ALA A 37 -2.08 8.19 1.43
N GLY A 38 -0.87 8.48 0.96
CA GLY A 38 -0.58 9.69 0.17
C GLY A 38 -1.04 9.67 -1.29
N ASN A 39 -1.17 8.50 -1.92
CA ASN A 39 -1.44 8.39 -3.36
C ASN A 39 -2.79 7.76 -3.71
N VAL A 40 -3.36 6.95 -2.81
CA VAL A 40 -4.58 6.18 -3.09
C VAL A 40 -5.78 6.77 -2.37
N LEU A 41 -5.64 7.15 -1.11
CA LEU A 41 -6.73 7.75 -0.33
C LEU A 41 -6.89 9.22 -0.71
N GLY A 42 -8.11 9.60 -1.11
CA GLY A 42 -8.46 11.01 -1.23
C GLY A 42 -8.40 11.71 0.14
N PRO A 43 -8.32 13.05 0.19
CA PRO A 43 -8.26 13.80 1.46
C PRO A 43 -9.45 13.50 2.39
N ALA A 44 -10.60 13.11 1.82
CA ALA A 44 -11.78 12.69 2.57
C ALA A 44 -11.61 11.32 3.25
N GLU A 45 -10.82 10.41 2.67
CA GLU A 45 -10.62 9.04 3.17
C GLU A 45 -9.45 8.96 4.18
N GLN A 46 -8.51 9.91 4.13
CA GLN A 46 -7.41 10.02 5.12
C GLN A 46 -7.86 10.49 6.51
N THR A 47 -9.07 11.06 6.64
CA THR A 47 -9.53 11.74 7.87
C THR A 47 -10.37 10.83 8.78
N PHE A 48 -10.60 9.58 8.40
CA PHE A 48 -11.37 8.58 9.18
C PHE A 48 -10.45 7.58 9.88
#